data_AF-X0WRF1-F1
#
_entry.id   AF-X0WRF1-F1
#
_cell.length_a   1.000
_cell.length_b   1.000
_cell.length_c   1.000
_cell.angle_alpha   90.00
_cell.angle_beta   90.00
_cell.angle_gamma   90.00
#
_symmetry.space_group_name_H-M   'P 1'
#
loop_
_entity.id
_entity.type
_entity.pdbx_description
1 polymer ?
#
loop_
_entity_poly.entity_id
_entity_poly.type
_entity_poly.pdbx_seq_one_letter_code
_entity_poly.pdbx_strand_id
1 'polypeptide(L)'
;SARLSSAGEDIMAEAFTVSLHNTSGTISQYFANNIMRLLEKDLREPHLDVLIALALGHNKLSDIAKCLGKKSRGGLSAKLARLIELDMVYKNGVFYGIQDGVFGFWLRTVYHKRKTSLVDDVVNMASDFKETVKSDIGDYRRENQKDVPERMKELFLLFNGETVGIGKKHRKLPRFAKIELQKYSNCTDLVSYQEPNRYWICEIRRGRVDESDISDFIERYSPMRERIAKKICVAPEGIDANALLLAKE
;
A
#
# COMPACT_ATOMS: atom_id res chain seq x y z
N SER A 1 -3.37 -0.29 -21.33
CA SER A 1 -3.34 -1.43 -20.39
C SER A 1 -4.13 -2.58 -20.99
N ALA A 2 -3.47 -3.71 -21.28
CA ALA A 2 -4.10 -4.85 -21.95
C ALA A 2 -5.19 -5.47 -21.06
N ARG A 3 -6.38 -5.69 -21.62
CA ARG A 3 -7.50 -6.32 -20.92
C ARG A 3 -7.16 -7.80 -20.71
N LEU A 4 -6.88 -8.18 -19.47
CA LEU A 4 -6.86 -9.59 -19.07
C LEU A 4 -8.27 -10.17 -19.27
N SER A 5 -8.40 -11.16 -20.14
CA SER A 5 -9.64 -11.93 -20.31
C SER A 5 -9.82 -12.87 -19.11
N SER A 6 -11.04 -13.40 -18.91
CA SER A 6 -11.31 -14.43 -17.88
C SER A 6 -10.37 -15.64 -18.02
N ALA A 7 -10.10 -16.06 -19.26
CA ALA A 7 -9.12 -17.11 -19.55
C ALA A 7 -7.70 -16.76 -19.06
N GLY A 8 -7.32 -15.47 -19.08
CA GLY A 8 -6.04 -15.02 -18.54
C GLY A 8 -5.97 -15.09 -17.01
N GLU A 9 -7.10 -14.88 -16.32
CA GLU A 9 -7.18 -14.99 -14.86
C GLU A 9 -7.03 -16.44 -14.38
N ASP A 10 -7.68 -17.38 -15.08
CA ASP A 10 -7.55 -18.81 -14.78
C ASP A 10 -6.11 -19.31 -14.99
N ILE A 11 -5.45 -18.88 -16.07
CA ILE A 11 -4.05 -19.23 -16.36
C ILE A 11 -3.13 -18.69 -15.25
N MET A 12 -3.33 -17.44 -14.81
CA MET A 12 -2.54 -16.86 -13.73
C MET A 12 -2.79 -17.56 -12.39
N ALA A 13 -4.05 -17.86 -12.06
CA ALA A 13 -4.38 -18.61 -10.86
C ALA A 13 -3.68 -19.98 -10.85
N GLU A 14 -3.71 -20.71 -11.97
CA GLU A 14 -3.02 -21.99 -12.10
C GLU A 14 -1.50 -21.85 -11.94
N ALA A 15 -0.88 -20.87 -12.62
CA ALA A 15 0.55 -20.63 -12.52
C ALA A 15 0.99 -20.30 -11.08
N PHE A 16 0.18 -19.51 -10.36
CA PHE A 16 0.41 -19.21 -8.94
C PHE A 16 0.24 -20.46 -8.08
N THR A 17 -0.78 -21.30 -8.34
CA THR A 17 -0.96 -22.56 -7.60
C THR A 17 0.25 -23.47 -7.76
N VAL A 18 0.71 -23.69 -8.99
CA VAL A 18 1.86 -24.56 -9.27
C VAL A 18 3.14 -24.02 -8.63
N SER A 19 3.36 -22.70 -8.67
CA SER A 19 4.63 -22.10 -8.23
C SER A 19 4.70 -21.83 -6.72
N LEU A 20 3.60 -21.37 -6.12
CA LEU A 20 3.54 -20.87 -4.74
C LEU A 20 2.83 -21.83 -3.78
N HIS A 21 1.68 -22.37 -4.19
CA HIS A 21 0.91 -23.25 -3.32
C HIS A 21 1.59 -24.63 -3.20
N ASN A 22 1.92 -25.28 -4.31
CA ASN A 22 2.49 -26.63 -4.28
C ASN A 22 3.82 -26.65 -3.51
N THR A 23 4.00 -27.62 -2.62
CA THR A 23 5.24 -27.79 -1.82
C THR A 23 6.46 -28.10 -2.69
N SER A 24 6.24 -28.68 -3.87
CA SER A 24 7.26 -28.92 -4.90
C SER A 24 7.46 -27.72 -5.84
N GLY A 25 6.66 -26.65 -5.71
CA GLY A 25 6.78 -25.44 -6.51
C GLY A 25 8.07 -24.70 -6.19
N THR A 26 8.80 -24.27 -7.22
CA THR A 26 10.12 -23.63 -7.08
C THR A 26 10.09 -22.42 -6.16
N ILE A 27 9.05 -21.57 -6.26
CA ILE A 27 8.94 -20.36 -5.43
C ILE A 27 8.57 -20.73 -3.99
N SER A 28 7.66 -21.69 -3.80
CA SER A 28 7.29 -22.22 -2.48
C SER A 28 8.52 -22.77 -1.74
N GLN A 29 9.33 -23.57 -2.43
CA GLN A 29 10.59 -24.10 -1.88
C GLN A 29 11.60 -23.00 -1.60
N TYR A 30 11.77 -22.04 -2.50
CA TYR A 30 12.65 -20.89 -2.29
C TYR A 30 12.28 -20.11 -1.03
N PHE A 31 10.99 -19.81 -0.81
CA PHE A 31 10.52 -19.11 0.39
C PHE A 31 10.66 -19.95 1.66
N ALA A 32 10.31 -21.23 1.62
CA ALA A 32 10.50 -22.13 2.74
C ALA A 32 12.00 -22.20 3.13
N ASN A 33 12.89 -22.39 2.16
CA ASN A 33 14.33 -22.45 2.38
C ASN A 33 14.89 -21.12 2.90
N ASN A 34 14.41 -19.98 2.40
CA ASN A 34 14.83 -18.67 2.89
C ASN A 34 14.44 -18.46 4.36
N ILE A 35 13.21 -18.83 4.77
CA ILE A 35 12.82 -18.78 6.19
C ILE A 35 13.71 -19.69 7.03
N MET A 36 13.99 -20.91 6.54
CA MET A 36 14.81 -21.88 7.26
C MET A 36 16.27 -21.44 7.38
N ARG A 37 16.81 -20.74 6.37
CA ARG A 37 18.20 -20.28 6.30
C ARG A 37 18.46 -18.97 7.04
N LEU A 38 17.56 -17.99 6.90
CA LEU A 38 17.74 -16.64 7.45
C LEU A 38 17.42 -16.55 8.94
N LEU A 39 16.63 -17.49 9.46
CA LEU A 39 16.27 -17.53 10.86
C LEU A 39 16.90 -18.75 11.53
N GLU A 40 17.79 -18.47 12.49
CA GLU A 40 18.32 -19.46 13.43
C GLU A 40 17.18 -20.24 14.08
N LYS A 41 17.40 -21.53 14.36
CA LYS A 41 16.36 -22.47 14.79
C LYS A 41 15.54 -21.93 15.98
N ASP A 42 16.20 -21.34 16.96
CA ASP A 42 15.58 -20.84 18.20
C ASP A 42 14.96 -19.44 18.03
N LEU A 43 15.33 -18.72 16.98
CA LEU A 43 14.79 -17.40 16.64
C LEU A 43 13.65 -17.49 15.62
N ARG A 44 13.40 -18.65 15.01
CA ARG A 44 12.49 -18.77 13.87
C ARG A 44 11.04 -18.48 14.20
N GLU A 45 10.45 -19.19 15.16
CA GLU A 45 9.02 -19.04 15.45
C GLU A 45 8.64 -17.61 15.85
N PRO A 46 9.38 -16.93 16.76
CA PRO A 46 8.95 -15.62 17.22
C PRO A 46 9.11 -14.49 16.19
N HIS A 47 9.97 -14.66 15.18
CA HIS A 47 10.10 -13.72 14.05
C HIS A 47 9.09 -14.04 12.94
N LEU A 48 8.78 -15.32 12.75
CA LEU A 48 7.81 -15.76 11.76
C LEU A 48 6.39 -15.31 12.11
N ASP A 49 6.02 -15.31 13.39
CA ASP A 49 4.74 -14.73 13.81
C ASP A 49 4.64 -13.23 13.50
N VAL A 50 5.76 -12.50 13.56
CA VAL A 50 5.82 -11.07 13.16
C VAL A 50 5.64 -10.93 11.66
N LEU A 51 6.31 -11.77 10.86
CA LEU A 51 6.15 -11.78 9.40
C LEU A 51 4.71 -12.12 9.00
N ILE A 52 4.08 -13.09 9.66
CA ILE A 52 2.67 -13.43 9.44
C ILE A 52 1.77 -12.24 9.81
N ALA A 53 1.98 -11.60 10.96
CA ALA A 53 1.19 -10.42 11.34
C ALA A 53 1.31 -9.29 10.31
N LEU A 54 2.51 -9.04 9.77
CA LEU A 54 2.72 -8.09 8.68
C LEU A 54 2.01 -8.53 7.39
N ALA A 55 2.09 -9.81 7.03
CA ALA A 55 1.43 -10.37 5.84
C ALA A 55 -0.11 -10.25 5.92
N LEU A 56 -0.66 -10.27 7.13
CA LEU A 56 -2.08 -10.04 7.43
C LEU A 56 -2.47 -8.55 7.47
N GLY A 57 -1.53 -7.64 7.23
CA GLY A 57 -1.77 -6.19 7.15
C GLY A 57 -1.60 -5.42 8.46
N HIS A 58 -1.09 -6.05 9.52
CA HIS A 58 -0.77 -5.36 10.76
C HIS A 58 0.55 -4.59 10.62
N ASN A 59 0.48 -3.36 10.11
CA ASN A 59 1.67 -2.63 9.67
C ASN A 59 2.23 -1.67 10.72
N LYS A 60 1.60 -1.51 11.89
CA LYS A 60 2.11 -0.67 13.00
C LYS A 60 2.52 -1.54 14.17
N LEU A 61 3.51 -1.07 14.94
CA LEU A 61 4.02 -1.78 16.12
C LEU A 61 2.91 -2.12 17.15
N SER A 62 1.93 -1.23 17.34
CA SER A 62 0.75 -1.46 18.18
C SER A 62 -0.13 -2.59 17.67
N ASP A 63 -0.31 -2.65 16.35
CA ASP A 63 -1.26 -3.54 15.69
C ASP A 63 -0.68 -4.95 15.65
N ILE A 64 0.63 -5.06 15.39
CA ILE A 64 1.38 -6.32 15.48
C ILE A 64 1.33 -6.86 16.91
N ALA A 65 1.60 -6.03 17.92
CA ALA A 65 1.55 -6.46 19.32
C ALA A 65 0.16 -6.98 19.71
N LYS A 66 -0.90 -6.31 19.25
CA LYS A 66 -2.30 -6.72 19.47
C LYS A 66 -2.61 -8.04 18.76
N CYS A 67 -2.21 -8.20 17.50
CA CYS A 67 -2.38 -9.43 16.73
C CYS A 67 -1.73 -10.63 17.43
N LEU A 68 -0.54 -10.44 17.98
CA LEU A 68 0.22 -11.48 18.69
C LEU A 68 -0.25 -11.73 20.14
N GLY A 69 -1.33 -11.09 20.59
CA GLY A 69 -1.85 -11.24 21.95
C GLY A 69 -0.90 -10.72 23.04
N LYS A 70 0.06 -9.86 22.69
CA LYS A 70 1.07 -9.37 23.64
C LYS A 70 0.61 -8.10 24.33
N LYS A 71 0.55 -8.16 25.67
CA LYS A 71 0.22 -7.00 26.52
C LYS A 71 1.30 -5.90 26.47
N SER A 72 2.55 -6.22 26.12
CA SER A 72 3.64 -5.27 26.00
C SER A 72 4.38 -5.37 24.67
N ARG A 73 4.96 -4.25 24.23
CA ARG A 73 5.79 -4.15 23.00
C ARG A 73 7.21 -4.71 23.19
N GLY A 74 7.50 -5.30 24.36
CA GLY A 74 8.84 -5.75 24.74
C GLY A 74 9.42 -6.75 23.73
N GLY A 75 10.63 -6.46 23.24
CA GLY A 75 11.34 -7.30 22.27
C GLY A 75 10.79 -7.28 20.84
N LEU A 76 9.61 -6.72 20.57
CA LEU A 76 9.05 -6.65 19.21
C LEU A 76 9.87 -5.71 18.31
N SER A 77 10.29 -4.56 18.84
CA SER A 77 11.15 -3.63 18.11
C SER A 77 12.50 -4.26 17.72
N ALA A 78 13.08 -5.09 18.60
CA ALA A 78 14.33 -5.79 18.31
C ALA A 78 14.15 -6.85 17.19
N LYS A 79 13.03 -7.58 17.22
CA LYS A 79 12.68 -8.54 16.15
C LYS A 79 12.48 -7.85 14.80
N LEU A 80 11.78 -6.72 14.79
CA LEU A 80 11.60 -5.94 13.56
C LEU A 80 12.92 -5.36 13.07
N ALA A 81 13.78 -4.86 13.96
CA ALA A 81 15.13 -4.41 13.59
C ALA A 81 15.93 -5.54 12.93
N ARG A 82 15.88 -6.74 13.51
CA ARG A 82 16.54 -7.92 12.92
C ARG A 82 15.97 -8.30 11.56
N LEU A 83 14.65 -8.28 11.39
CA LEU A 83 14.02 -8.56 10.09
C LEU A 83 14.35 -7.50 9.04
N ILE A 84 14.60 -6.26 9.45
CA ILE A 84 15.09 -5.19 8.58
C ILE A 84 16.55 -5.44 8.17
N GLU A 85 17.42 -5.84 9.11
CA GLU A 85 18.81 -6.21 8.80
C GLU A 85 18.90 -7.38 7.81
N LEU A 86 17.95 -8.30 7.86
CA LEU A 86 17.83 -9.44 6.95
C LEU A 86 17.14 -9.12 5.61
N ASP A 87 16.79 -7.85 5.37
CA ASP A 87 16.09 -7.37 4.17
C ASP A 87 14.73 -8.08 3.92
N MET A 88 14.10 -8.58 4.98
CA MET A 88 12.79 -9.22 4.89
C MET A 88 11.65 -8.22 5.13
N VAL A 89 11.94 -7.17 5.91
CA VAL A 89 10.98 -6.14 6.32
C VAL A 89 11.59 -4.78 6.05
N TYR A 90 10.80 -3.82 5.55
CA TYR A 90 11.17 -2.42 5.52
C TYR A 90 10.42 -1.63 6.59
N LYS A 91 10.94 -0.45 6.91
CA LYS A 91 10.30 0.53 7.80
C LYS A 91 10.12 1.85 7.09
N ASN A 92 8.90 2.39 7.11
CA ASN A 92 8.58 3.72 6.63
C ASN A 92 7.86 4.52 7.72
N GLY A 93 8.61 5.35 8.45
CA GLY A 93 8.09 6.10 9.59
C GLY A 93 7.58 5.17 10.69
N VAL A 94 6.27 5.20 10.95
CA VAL A 94 5.62 4.31 11.93
C VAL A 94 5.16 2.96 11.35
N PHE A 95 5.25 2.81 10.02
CA PHE A 95 4.80 1.62 9.31
C PHE A 95 5.95 0.64 9.06
N TYR A 96 5.61 -0.64 9.06
CA TYR A 96 6.45 -1.77 8.68
C TYR A 96 5.74 -2.54 7.58
N GLY A 97 6.50 -3.15 6.67
CA GLY A 97 5.95 -3.98 5.60
C GLY A 97 6.97 -5.03 5.15
N ILE A 98 6.48 -6.06 4.47
CA ILE A 98 7.34 -7.11 3.89
C ILE A 98 7.95 -6.56 2.60
N GLN A 99 9.27 -6.74 2.44
CA GLN A 99 10.02 -6.22 1.30
C GLN A 99 9.56 -6.83 -0.03
N ASP A 100 9.38 -8.15 -0.06
CA ASP A 100 8.89 -8.90 -1.22
C ASP A 100 7.38 -9.14 -1.10
N GLY A 101 6.60 -8.54 -2.01
CA GLY A 101 5.15 -8.67 -2.04
C GLY A 101 4.66 -10.09 -2.34
N VAL A 102 5.40 -10.87 -3.14
CA VAL A 102 5.07 -12.26 -3.45
C VAL A 102 5.34 -13.14 -2.22
N PHE A 103 6.42 -12.86 -1.49
CA PHE A 103 6.70 -13.52 -0.22
C PHE A 103 5.62 -13.22 0.84
N GLY A 104 5.23 -11.95 0.98
CA GLY A 104 4.14 -11.56 1.89
C GLY A 104 2.80 -12.21 1.50
N PHE A 105 2.50 -12.28 0.21
CA PHE A 105 1.34 -12.99 -0.30
C PHE A 105 1.37 -14.48 0.07
N TRP A 106 2.49 -15.17 -0.19
CA TRP A 106 2.68 -16.59 0.15
C TRP A 106 2.57 -16.85 1.66
N LEU A 107 3.14 -15.97 2.48
CA LEU A 107 3.03 -16.06 3.94
C LEU A 107 1.56 -16.02 4.40
N ARG A 108 0.77 -15.07 3.88
CA ARG A 108 -0.66 -14.92 4.21
C ARG A 108 -1.50 -16.10 3.72
N THR A 109 -1.31 -16.53 2.48
CA THR A 109 -2.27 -17.39 1.78
C THR A 109 -1.89 -18.86 1.81
N VAL A 110 -0.61 -19.20 1.94
CA VAL A 110 -0.12 -20.59 1.96
C VAL A 110 0.40 -20.95 3.34
N TYR A 111 1.44 -20.24 3.80
CA TYR A 111 2.15 -20.64 5.02
C TYR A 111 1.26 -20.53 6.27
N HIS A 112 0.62 -19.38 6.46
CA HIS A 112 -0.28 -19.13 7.59
C HIS A 112 -1.45 -20.13 7.59
N LYS A 113 -2.14 -20.30 6.45
CA LYS A 113 -3.25 -21.25 6.33
C LYS A 113 -2.84 -22.68 6.69
N ARG A 114 -1.67 -23.14 6.24
CA ARG A 114 -1.12 -24.46 6.61
C ARG A 114 -0.80 -24.57 8.10
N LYS A 115 -0.21 -23.53 8.70
CA LYS A 115 0.12 -23.49 10.13
C LYS A 115 -1.14 -23.52 10.99
N THR A 116 -2.24 -22.90 10.55
CA THR A 116 -3.50 -22.81 11.31
C THR A 116 -4.51 -23.90 11.01
N SER A 117 -4.39 -24.61 9.89
CA SER A 117 -5.31 -25.69 9.54
C SER A 117 -5.10 -26.89 10.45
N LEU A 118 -6.17 -27.32 11.12
CA LEU A 118 -6.17 -28.46 12.03
C LEU A 118 -6.50 -29.79 11.33
N VAL A 119 -6.84 -29.77 10.03
CA VAL A 119 -7.28 -30.95 9.26
C VAL A 119 -6.61 -30.98 7.87
N ASP A 120 -6.30 -32.19 7.40
CA ASP A 120 -5.76 -32.55 6.06
C ASP A 120 -6.77 -32.28 4.93
N ASP A 121 -7.29 -31.06 4.85
CA ASP A 121 -8.20 -30.64 3.78
C ASP A 121 -7.40 -30.10 2.58
N VAL A 122 -6.34 -30.83 2.20
CA VAL A 122 -5.35 -30.43 1.18
C VAL A 122 -6.02 -30.14 -0.16
N VAL A 123 -7.10 -30.85 -0.48
CA VAL A 123 -7.88 -30.66 -1.71
C VAL A 123 -8.62 -29.32 -1.70
N ASN A 124 -9.21 -28.94 -0.57
CA ASN A 124 -9.90 -27.66 -0.42
C ASN A 124 -8.92 -26.47 -0.38
N MET A 125 -7.73 -26.64 0.22
CA MET A 125 -6.72 -25.56 0.28
C MET A 125 -6.26 -25.06 -1.09
N ALA A 126 -6.09 -25.96 -2.06
CA ALA A 126 -5.67 -25.58 -3.41
C ALA A 126 -6.76 -24.79 -4.15
N SER A 127 -8.02 -25.20 -3.99
CA SER A 127 -9.18 -24.50 -4.54
C SER A 127 -9.34 -23.13 -3.89
N ASP A 128 -9.27 -23.06 -2.56
CA ASP A 128 -9.33 -21.80 -1.80
C ASP A 128 -8.23 -20.84 -2.19
N PHE A 129 -7.01 -21.35 -2.42
CA PHE A 129 -5.90 -20.55 -2.89
C PHE A 129 -6.17 -19.98 -4.30
N LYS A 130 -6.69 -20.79 -5.23
CA LYS A 130 -7.07 -20.32 -6.58
C LYS A 130 -8.11 -19.21 -6.50
N GLU A 131 -9.16 -19.39 -5.71
CA GLU A 131 -10.20 -18.37 -5.54
C GLU A 131 -9.64 -17.10 -4.86
N THR A 132 -8.69 -17.24 -3.93
CA THR A 132 -7.99 -16.09 -3.35
C THR A 132 -7.21 -15.32 -4.43
N VAL A 133 -6.47 -16.01 -5.30
CA VAL A 133 -5.71 -15.36 -6.40
C VAL A 133 -6.67 -14.66 -7.37
N LYS A 134 -7.76 -15.31 -7.76
CA LYS A 134 -8.78 -14.72 -8.64
C LYS A 134 -9.42 -13.48 -8.02
N SER A 135 -9.76 -13.55 -6.73
CA SER A 135 -10.28 -12.40 -5.99
C SER A 135 -9.29 -11.25 -5.99
N ASP A 136 -8.02 -11.50 -5.65
CA ASP A 136 -6.99 -10.45 -5.60
C ASP A 136 -6.76 -9.80 -6.99
N ILE A 137 -6.79 -10.59 -8.07
CA ILE A 137 -6.75 -10.08 -9.45
C ILE A 137 -7.99 -9.23 -9.75
N GLY A 138 -9.18 -9.72 -9.40
CA GLY A 138 -10.44 -9.00 -9.57
C GLY A 138 -10.45 -7.67 -8.81
N ASP A 139 -9.95 -7.64 -7.59
CA ASP A 139 -9.84 -6.45 -6.74
C ASP A 139 -8.89 -5.43 -7.37
N TYR A 140 -7.72 -5.88 -7.84
CA TYR A 140 -6.78 -5.04 -8.58
C TYR A 140 -7.41 -4.43 -9.82
N ARG A 141 -8.19 -5.20 -10.59
CA ARG A 141 -8.89 -4.70 -11.78
C ARG A 141 -9.91 -3.62 -11.42
N ARG A 142 -10.75 -3.85 -10.40
CA ARG A 142 -11.75 -2.88 -9.97
C ARG A 142 -11.09 -1.59 -9.49
N GLU A 143 -10.01 -1.70 -8.73
CA GLU A 143 -9.24 -0.56 -8.24
C GLU A 143 -8.58 0.22 -9.39
N ASN A 144 -8.01 -0.48 -10.38
CA ASN A 144 -7.37 0.15 -11.52
C ASN A 144 -8.37 0.76 -12.53
N GLN A 145 -9.66 0.43 -12.44
CA GLN A 145 -10.73 1.03 -13.23
C GLN A 145 -11.30 2.31 -12.61
N LYS A 146 -11.01 2.59 -11.33
CA LYS A 146 -11.43 3.83 -10.69
C LYS A 146 -10.69 5.02 -11.32
N ASP A 147 -11.41 6.14 -11.47
CA ASP A 147 -10.81 7.39 -11.94
C ASP A 147 -9.77 7.89 -10.91
N VAL A 148 -8.69 8.52 -11.40
CA VAL A 148 -7.58 8.98 -10.57
C VAL A 148 -8.03 9.88 -9.40
N PRO A 149 -8.98 10.83 -9.58
CA PRO A 149 -9.48 11.64 -8.48
C PRO A 149 -10.17 10.86 -7.36
N GLU A 150 -10.93 9.81 -7.70
CA GLU A 150 -11.58 8.96 -6.68
C GLU A 150 -10.53 8.16 -5.90
N ARG A 151 -9.53 7.59 -6.60
CA ARG A 151 -8.42 6.87 -5.95
C ARG A 151 -7.62 7.78 -5.02
N MET A 152 -7.35 9.02 -5.45
CA MET A 152 -6.66 10.03 -4.64
C MET A 152 -7.48 10.43 -3.40
N LYS A 153 -8.80 10.58 -3.56
CA LYS A 153 -9.72 10.87 -2.45
C LYS A 153 -9.72 9.73 -1.42
N GLU A 154 -9.84 8.48 -1.87
CA GLU A 154 -9.75 7.32 -1.00
C GLU A 154 -8.41 7.28 -0.24
N LEU A 155 -7.30 7.54 -0.94
CA LEU A 155 -5.97 7.59 -0.33
C LEU A 155 -5.85 8.69 0.74
N PHE A 156 -6.37 9.89 0.47
CA PHE A 156 -6.33 10.97 1.46
C PHE A 156 -7.22 10.67 2.67
N LEU A 157 -8.35 9.98 2.49
CA LEU A 157 -9.21 9.54 3.61
C LEU A 157 -8.51 8.53 4.52
N LEU A 158 -7.52 7.78 4.02
CA LEU A 158 -6.70 6.88 4.84
C LEU A 158 -5.69 7.61 5.71
N PHE A 159 -5.46 8.91 5.52
CA PHE A 159 -4.52 9.65 6.36
C PHE A 159 -5.12 9.93 7.74
N ASN A 160 -4.38 9.57 8.79
CA ASN A 160 -4.86 9.66 10.16
C ASN A 160 -3.76 10.15 11.12
N GLY A 161 -2.97 11.14 10.70
CA GLY A 161 -1.96 11.76 11.56
C GLY A 161 -0.64 11.00 11.67
N GLU A 162 -0.44 9.93 10.88
CA GLU A 162 0.78 9.13 10.92
C GLU A 162 1.99 9.87 10.36
N THR A 163 3.18 9.52 10.84
CA THR A 163 4.44 10.03 10.29
C THR A 163 5.02 9.03 9.31
N VAL A 164 5.33 9.51 8.10
CA VAL A 164 5.99 8.76 7.03
C VAL A 164 7.34 9.39 6.68
N GLY A 165 8.28 8.58 6.22
CA GLY A 165 9.53 9.02 5.61
C GLY A 165 9.37 9.18 4.11
N ILE A 166 9.82 10.30 3.56
CA ILE A 166 9.91 10.55 2.12
C ILE A 166 11.33 11.07 1.86
N GLY A 167 12.19 10.22 1.29
CA GLY A 167 13.63 10.48 1.21
C GLY A 167 14.23 10.71 2.59
N LYS A 168 14.93 11.84 2.78
CA LYS A 168 15.53 12.23 4.07
C LYS A 168 14.56 12.97 5.01
N LYS A 169 13.31 13.23 4.60
CA LYS A 169 12.37 14.06 5.38
C LYS A 169 11.29 13.19 5.99
N HIS A 170 11.00 13.42 7.28
CA HIS A 170 9.81 12.91 7.93
C HIS A 170 8.66 13.89 7.78
N ARG A 171 7.49 13.39 7.39
CA ARG A 171 6.27 14.19 7.20
C ARG A 171 5.14 13.55 7.97
N LYS A 172 4.45 14.36 8.77
CA LYS A 172 3.18 13.97 9.39
C LYS A 172 2.08 14.13 8.33
N LEU A 173 1.38 13.05 8.02
CA LEU A 173 0.21 13.07 7.17
C LEU A 173 -0.93 13.74 7.93
N PRO A 174 -1.66 14.69 7.30
CA PRO A 174 -2.78 15.33 7.97
C PRO A 174 -3.96 14.36 8.12
N ARG A 175 -4.84 14.61 9.08
CA ARG A 175 -6.15 13.97 9.11
C ARG A 175 -7.15 14.88 8.42
N PHE A 176 -7.94 14.33 7.51
CA PHE A 176 -9.02 15.08 6.85
C PHE A 176 -10.36 14.67 7.44
N ALA A 177 -11.20 15.66 7.77
CA ALA A 177 -12.57 15.44 8.23
C ALA A 177 -13.53 15.19 7.06
N LYS A 178 -13.27 15.82 5.92
CA LYS A 178 -14.07 15.72 4.70
C LYS A 178 -13.18 15.92 3.49
N ILE A 179 -13.52 15.26 2.37
CA ILE A 179 -12.90 15.49 1.07
C ILE A 179 -13.99 15.60 0.02
N GLU A 180 -13.99 16.70 -0.73
CA GLU A 180 -14.93 16.97 -1.82
C GLU A 180 -14.20 16.96 -3.17
N LEU A 181 -14.89 16.44 -4.18
CA LEU A 181 -14.43 16.48 -5.57
C LEU A 181 -15.18 17.58 -6.31
N GLN A 182 -14.42 18.49 -6.92
CA GLN A 182 -14.95 19.56 -7.76
C GLN A 182 -14.44 19.34 -9.18
N LYS A 183 -15.35 19.11 -10.12
CA LYS A 183 -15.01 18.82 -11.52
C LYS A 183 -15.06 20.09 -12.35
N TYR A 184 -14.02 20.32 -13.14
CA TYR A 184 -13.92 21.38 -14.13
C TYR A 184 -13.75 20.77 -15.53
N SER A 185 -13.72 21.60 -16.57
CA SER A 185 -13.62 21.12 -17.97
C SER A 185 -12.37 20.27 -18.25
N ASN A 186 -11.25 20.61 -17.61
CA ASN A 186 -9.91 20.07 -17.90
C ASN A 186 -9.17 19.57 -16.64
N CYS A 187 -9.77 19.68 -15.46
CA CYS A 187 -9.20 19.19 -14.21
C CYS A 187 -10.27 18.73 -13.21
N THR A 188 -9.83 18.05 -12.16
CA THR A 188 -10.65 17.75 -10.99
C THR A 188 -9.89 18.13 -9.74
N ASP A 189 -10.51 18.98 -8.93
CA ASP A 189 -9.95 19.44 -7.66
C ASP A 189 -10.44 18.56 -6.50
N LEU A 190 -9.52 18.18 -5.63
CA LEU A 190 -9.78 17.58 -4.33
C LEU A 190 -9.64 18.66 -3.26
N VAL A 191 -10.78 19.06 -2.69
CA VAL A 191 -10.82 19.99 -1.57
C VAL A 191 -10.88 19.18 -0.28
N SER A 192 -9.78 19.19 0.47
CA SER A 192 -9.59 18.33 1.65
C SER A 192 -9.58 19.17 2.93
N TYR A 193 -10.60 18.99 3.77
CA TYR A 193 -10.84 19.80 4.97
C TYR A 193 -10.14 19.18 6.18
N GLN A 194 -9.19 19.90 6.79
CA GLN A 194 -8.45 19.44 7.98
C GLN A 194 -9.11 19.90 9.28
N GLU A 195 -9.35 21.21 9.37
CA GLU A 195 -9.91 21.91 10.53
C GLU A 195 -10.89 22.97 10.03
N PRO A 196 -11.76 23.54 10.89
CA PRO A 196 -12.56 24.71 10.51
C PRO A 196 -11.66 25.79 9.91
N ASN A 197 -11.94 26.19 8.66
CA ASN A 197 -11.18 27.18 7.89
C ASN A 197 -9.75 26.81 7.47
N ARG A 198 -9.36 25.52 7.50
CA ARG A 198 -8.07 25.08 6.98
C ARG A 198 -8.21 23.89 6.05
N TYR A 199 -7.86 24.06 4.78
CA TYR A 199 -7.98 22.99 3.78
C TYR A 199 -6.75 22.89 2.87
N TRP A 200 -6.59 21.70 2.31
CA TRP A 200 -5.68 21.43 1.19
C TRP A 200 -6.49 21.43 -0.10
N ILE A 201 -5.88 21.98 -1.14
CA ILE A 201 -6.39 21.90 -2.51
C ILE A 201 -5.41 21.04 -3.30
N CYS A 202 -5.93 20.00 -3.95
CA CYS A 202 -5.16 19.15 -4.83
C CYS A 202 -5.83 19.09 -6.20
N GLU A 203 -5.28 19.80 -7.18
CA GLU A 203 -5.74 19.77 -8.57
C GLU A 203 -5.14 18.57 -9.28
N ILE A 204 -5.98 17.79 -9.94
CA ILE A 204 -5.57 16.67 -10.80
C ILE A 204 -5.90 17.08 -12.23
N ARG A 205 -4.86 17.37 -13.01
CA ARG A 205 -4.98 17.73 -14.43
C ARG A 205 -4.92 16.49 -15.31
N ARG A 206 -5.73 16.48 -16.37
CA ARG A 206 -5.60 15.54 -17.48
C ARG A 206 -4.72 16.21 -18.54
N GLY A 207 -3.81 15.49 -19.15
CA GLY A 207 -2.82 16.09 -20.03
C GLY A 207 -1.58 16.61 -19.33
N ARG A 208 -0.65 17.09 -20.14
CA ARG A 208 0.59 17.73 -19.74
C ARG A 208 0.31 19.13 -19.22
N VAL A 209 0.90 19.49 -18.08
CA VAL A 209 0.68 20.78 -17.40
C VAL A 209 1.69 21.82 -17.87
N ASP A 210 1.20 22.97 -18.31
CA ASP A 210 1.99 24.13 -18.73
C ASP A 210 1.92 25.31 -17.72
N GLU A 211 2.56 26.43 -18.05
CA GLU A 211 2.59 27.63 -17.18
C GLU A 211 1.20 28.25 -16.99
N SER A 212 0.36 28.19 -18.02
CA SER A 212 -0.99 28.77 -17.97
C SER A 212 -1.87 27.96 -17.01
N ASP A 213 -1.75 26.64 -17.02
CA ASP A 213 -2.46 25.76 -16.10
C ASP A 213 -2.14 26.07 -14.62
N ILE A 214 -0.85 26.30 -14.31
CA ILE A 214 -0.39 26.64 -12.96
C ILE A 214 -0.88 28.05 -12.56
N SER A 215 -0.81 29.01 -13.48
CA SER A 215 -1.31 30.37 -13.23
C SER A 215 -2.81 30.36 -12.93
N ASP A 216 -3.60 29.68 -13.77
CA ASP A 216 -5.04 29.48 -13.58
C ASP A 216 -5.34 28.85 -12.21
N PHE A 217 -4.56 27.85 -11.81
CA PHE A 217 -4.72 27.20 -10.52
C PHE A 217 -4.42 28.13 -9.34
N ILE A 218 -3.36 28.94 -9.44
CA ILE A 218 -3.01 29.90 -8.39
C ILE A 218 -4.10 30.98 -8.26
N GLU A 219 -4.53 31.55 -9.39
CA GLU A 219 -5.52 32.62 -9.46
C GLU A 219 -6.90 32.17 -8.98
N ARG A 220 -7.38 31.00 -9.40
CA ARG A 220 -8.68 30.41 -8.98
C ARG A 220 -8.84 30.40 -7.47
N TYR A 221 -7.74 30.19 -6.76
CA TYR A 221 -7.71 30.06 -5.30
C TYR A 221 -7.11 31.26 -4.57
N SER A 222 -6.75 32.33 -5.28
CA SER A 222 -6.26 33.58 -4.68
C SER A 222 -7.25 34.20 -3.66
N PRO A 223 -8.57 34.25 -3.94
CA PRO A 223 -9.55 34.84 -3.00
C PRO A 223 -9.64 34.13 -1.65
N MET A 224 -9.19 32.88 -1.56
CA MET A 224 -9.28 32.08 -0.34
C MET A 224 -7.90 31.71 0.24
N ARG A 225 -6.84 32.41 -0.18
CA ARG A 225 -5.44 32.12 0.16
C ARG A 225 -5.19 31.90 1.67
N GLU A 226 -5.86 32.68 2.52
CA GLU A 226 -5.65 32.65 3.97
C GLU A 226 -6.14 31.35 4.63
N ARG A 227 -7.05 30.63 3.97
CA ARG A 227 -7.64 29.37 4.45
C ARG A 227 -6.96 28.14 3.85
N ILE A 228 -6.15 28.32 2.79
CA ILE A 228 -5.47 27.23 2.09
C ILE A 228 -4.13 26.96 2.76
N ALA A 229 -4.02 25.81 3.40
CA ALA A 229 -2.77 25.39 4.03
C ALA A 229 -1.78 24.77 3.04
N LYS A 230 -2.28 24.25 1.92
CA LYS A 230 -1.44 23.64 0.88
C LYS A 230 -2.16 23.58 -0.45
N LYS A 231 -1.43 23.94 -1.52
CA LYS A 231 -1.80 23.72 -2.91
C LYS A 231 -0.94 22.58 -3.46
N ILE A 232 -1.54 21.63 -4.16
CA ILE A 232 -0.87 20.49 -4.78
C ILE A 232 -1.41 20.40 -6.21
N CYS A 233 -0.52 20.33 -7.20
CA CYS A 233 -0.88 19.99 -8.57
C CYS A 233 -0.35 18.57 -8.86
N VAL A 234 -1.21 17.71 -9.36
CA VAL A 234 -0.87 16.35 -9.79
C VAL A 234 -1.05 16.30 -11.30
N ALA A 235 0.08 16.06 -11.99
CA ALA A 235 0.18 16.03 -13.44
C ALA A 235 0.68 14.65 -13.90
N PRO A 236 -0.20 13.64 -14.06
CA PRO A 236 0.20 12.27 -14.40
C PRO A 236 0.94 12.16 -15.73
N GLU A 237 0.64 13.04 -16.68
CA GLU A 237 1.26 13.07 -18.01
C GLU A 237 2.49 14.00 -18.09
N GLY A 238 2.92 14.53 -16.94
CA GLY A 238 4.10 15.39 -16.81
C GLY A 238 3.79 16.88 -16.73
N ILE A 239 4.82 17.64 -16.38
CA ILE A 239 4.78 19.10 -16.20
C ILE A 239 5.95 19.72 -16.96
N ASP A 240 5.70 20.84 -17.63
CA ASP A 240 6.73 21.59 -18.33
C ASP A 240 7.75 22.19 -17.38
N ALA A 241 8.99 22.34 -17.86
CA ALA A 241 10.10 22.82 -17.03
C ALA A 241 9.81 24.21 -16.43
N ASN A 242 9.22 25.11 -17.22
CA ASN A 242 8.87 26.44 -16.76
C ASN A 242 7.67 26.41 -15.79
N ALA A 243 6.65 25.59 -16.08
CA ALA A 243 5.52 25.38 -15.17
C ALA A 243 5.98 24.84 -13.81
N LEU A 244 6.99 23.97 -13.81
CA LEU A 244 7.60 23.43 -12.58
C LEU A 244 8.37 24.49 -11.79
N LEU A 245 8.97 25.48 -12.46
CA LEU A 245 9.61 26.61 -11.78
C LEU A 245 8.55 27.48 -11.10
N LEU A 246 7.48 27.84 -11.83
CA LEU A 246 6.37 28.63 -11.29
C LEU A 246 5.67 27.93 -10.12
N ALA A 247 5.51 26.60 -10.18
CA ALA A 247 4.87 25.83 -9.11
C ALA A 247 5.70 25.70 -7.81
N LYS A 248 6.98 26.08 -7.82
CA LYS A 248 7.88 26.03 -6.66
C LYS A 248 7.99 27.35 -5.90
N GLU A 249 7.48 28.44 -6.48
CA GLU A 249 7.35 29.74 -5.83
C GLU A 249 6.16 29.78 -4.86
#